data_AF-A0A7V7JM08-F1
#
_entry.id   AF-A0A7V7JM08-F1
#
_cell.length_a   1.000
_cell.length_b   1.000
_cell.length_c   1.000
_cell.angle_alpha   90.00
_cell.angle_beta   90.00
_cell.angle_gamma   90.00
#
_symmetry.space_group_name_H-M   'P 1'
#
loop_
_entity.id
_entity.type
_entity.pdbx_description
1 polymer ?
#
loop_
_entity_poly.entity_id
_entity_poly.type
_entity_poly.pdbx_seq_one_letter_code
_entity_poly.pdbx_strand_id
1 'polypeptide(L)'
;IQQVSDAFGDSSSQLAHATEQASGRLRSSSDDLRRQTDVISATADRAHADIDSVNQALGGQAAELARIAEDSADLLKVFGQQLRQNAVELGDMVQQAQLQARSSGDALRQVTRDFEETAGKTTAQVTTTADQLKLGIRDLAASSDRISAQVRGAGESLRRQSQELAEATEHTSAQLESVFEMLRQKSNDLGLTGERLSQHVGSLVQTFSRQSDDLIKSSRQAEQRSNELEQLRASVSVENFLQSAAYLVEKLQSLSVDISRIFSSGVDDKTWREFHSGDQSVFLRKILKNLDKNQIAAIRTRYEDDGQFRDYVNRYLAEFETLLAQARAADRADVLTGTFTSAEVGKLYLVLSRALGRLE
;
A
#
# COMPACT_ATOMS: atom_id res chain seq x y z
N ILE A 1 179.48 159.93 -14.93
CA ILE A 1 178.90 159.33 -13.70
C ILE A 1 177.37 159.19 -13.79
N GLN A 2 176.70 159.93 -14.69
CA GLN A 2 175.26 159.80 -15.02
C GLN A 2 174.82 158.42 -15.60
N GLN A 3 175.71 157.55 -16.09
CA GLN A 3 175.34 156.31 -16.80
C GLN A 3 175.30 155.02 -15.95
N VAL A 4 175.81 155.03 -14.71
CA VAL A 4 175.83 153.82 -13.85
C VAL A 4 174.61 153.75 -12.92
N SER A 5 173.98 154.88 -12.61
CA SER A 5 172.77 154.92 -11.77
C SER A 5 171.52 154.46 -12.53
N ASP A 6 171.42 154.77 -13.81
CA ASP A 6 170.24 154.41 -14.63
C ASP A 6 170.19 152.90 -14.93
N ALA A 7 171.35 152.25 -15.06
CA ALA A 7 171.44 150.80 -15.28
C ALA A 7 171.07 149.95 -14.04
N PHE A 8 171.21 150.50 -12.83
CA PHE A 8 170.83 149.79 -11.60
C PHE A 8 169.33 149.91 -11.29
N GLY A 9 168.67 150.97 -11.76
CA GLY A 9 167.22 151.14 -11.62
C GLY A 9 166.41 150.14 -12.45
N ASP A 10 166.86 149.86 -13.67
CA ASP A 10 166.10 149.02 -14.61
C ASP A 10 166.11 147.53 -14.22
N SER A 11 167.23 147.03 -13.67
CA SER A 11 167.37 145.63 -13.28
C SER A 11 166.57 145.27 -12.02
N SER A 12 166.31 146.23 -11.12
CA SER A 12 165.51 146.02 -9.92
C SER A 12 164.00 145.97 -10.21
N SER A 13 163.54 146.67 -11.25
CA SER A 13 162.13 146.69 -11.65
C SER A 13 161.67 145.36 -12.24
N GLN A 14 162.51 144.73 -13.07
CA GLN A 14 162.19 143.44 -13.69
C GLN A 14 162.09 142.29 -12.69
N LEU A 15 162.91 142.28 -11.63
CA LEU A 15 162.87 141.24 -10.60
C LEU A 15 161.61 141.32 -9.73
N ALA A 16 161.13 142.54 -9.43
CA ALA A 16 159.90 142.75 -8.68
C ALA A 16 158.68 142.21 -9.44
N HIS A 17 158.59 142.49 -10.75
CA HIS A 17 157.47 142.03 -11.58
C HIS A 17 157.38 140.50 -11.71
N ALA A 18 158.52 139.81 -11.86
CA ALA A 18 158.55 138.35 -11.95
C ALA A 18 158.09 137.66 -10.66
N THR A 19 158.45 138.24 -9.51
CA THR A 19 158.10 137.72 -8.18
C THR A 19 156.59 137.85 -7.90
N GLU A 20 155.98 138.95 -8.36
CA GLU A 20 154.54 139.19 -8.21
C GLU A 20 153.72 138.23 -9.09
N GLN A 21 154.20 137.94 -10.31
CA GLN A 21 153.55 137.00 -11.23
C GLN A 21 153.61 135.54 -10.73
N ALA A 22 154.71 135.13 -10.09
CA ALA A 22 154.84 133.80 -9.48
C ALA A 22 153.92 133.61 -8.27
N SER A 23 153.81 134.65 -7.42
CA SER A 23 152.92 134.62 -6.25
C SER A 23 151.44 134.57 -6.63
N GLY A 24 151.05 135.23 -7.74
CA GLY A 24 149.69 135.15 -8.27
C GLY A 24 149.28 133.74 -8.71
N ARG A 25 150.19 133.01 -9.38
CA ARG A 25 149.94 131.62 -9.82
C ARG A 25 149.84 130.64 -8.64
N LEU A 26 150.64 130.82 -7.60
CA LEU A 26 150.57 129.99 -6.39
C LEU A 26 149.23 130.17 -5.67
N ARG A 27 148.69 131.40 -5.59
CA ARG A 27 147.37 131.62 -5.00
C ARG A 27 146.25 130.94 -5.79
N SER A 28 146.24 131.02 -7.12
CA SER A 28 145.18 130.37 -7.91
C SER A 28 145.21 128.84 -7.80
N SER A 29 146.41 128.24 -7.79
CA SER A 29 146.55 126.78 -7.62
C SER A 29 146.11 126.31 -6.23
N SER A 30 146.33 127.12 -5.19
CA SER A 30 145.87 126.79 -3.84
C SER A 30 144.34 126.88 -3.72
N ASP A 31 143.70 127.82 -4.41
CA ASP A 31 142.24 127.94 -4.42
C ASP A 31 141.57 126.79 -5.20
N ASP A 32 142.17 126.33 -6.31
CA ASP A 32 141.66 125.18 -7.06
C ASP A 32 141.78 123.87 -6.28
N LEU A 33 142.89 123.66 -5.55
CA LEU A 33 143.05 122.48 -4.68
C LEU A 33 142.04 122.47 -3.52
N ARG A 34 141.75 123.64 -2.92
CA ARG A 34 140.68 123.76 -1.92
C ARG A 34 139.32 123.40 -2.51
N ARG A 35 138.98 123.93 -3.68
CA ARG A 35 137.71 123.61 -4.37
C ARG A 35 137.58 122.12 -4.71
N GLN A 36 138.66 121.48 -5.19
CA GLN A 36 138.64 120.04 -5.45
C GLN A 36 138.43 119.21 -4.18
N THR A 37 139.04 119.61 -3.07
CA THR A 37 138.89 118.89 -1.78
C THR A 37 137.46 118.97 -1.26
N ASP A 38 136.81 120.14 -1.36
CA ASP A 38 135.42 120.32 -0.94
C ASP A 38 134.44 119.48 -1.78
N VAL A 39 134.65 119.39 -3.10
CA VAL A 39 133.83 118.56 -4.00
C VAL A 39 133.98 117.07 -3.68
N ILE A 40 135.19 116.61 -3.37
CA ILE A 40 135.44 115.21 -3.00
C ILE A 40 134.75 114.89 -1.66
N SER A 41 134.86 115.76 -0.66
CA SER A 41 134.21 115.55 0.65
C SER A 41 132.68 115.47 0.51
N ALA A 42 132.08 116.40 -0.24
CA ALA A 42 130.63 116.39 -0.49
C ALA A 42 130.15 115.16 -1.28
N THR A 43 131.01 114.60 -2.14
CA THR A 43 130.71 113.36 -2.89
C THR A 43 130.81 112.14 -1.99
N ALA A 44 131.80 112.09 -1.09
CA ALA A 44 131.96 111.01 -0.12
C ALA A 44 130.79 110.97 0.88
N ASP A 45 130.35 112.12 1.39
CA ASP A 45 129.19 112.20 2.30
C ASP A 45 127.91 111.71 1.62
N ARG A 46 127.70 112.07 0.34
CA ARG A 46 126.55 111.60 -0.45
C ARG A 46 126.61 110.09 -0.70
N ALA A 47 127.79 109.54 -1.01
CA ALA A 47 127.97 108.10 -1.18
C ALA A 47 127.69 107.31 0.11
N HIS A 48 128.08 107.83 1.28
CA HIS A 48 127.73 107.21 2.56
C HIS A 48 126.23 107.21 2.82
N ALA A 49 125.55 108.33 2.56
CA ALA A 49 124.09 108.41 2.71
C ALA A 49 123.35 107.45 1.76
N ASP A 50 123.81 107.32 0.51
CA ASP A 50 123.23 106.39 -0.46
C ASP A 50 123.44 104.92 -0.03
N ILE A 51 124.64 104.58 0.48
CA ILE A 51 124.94 103.24 1.01
C ILE A 51 124.04 102.91 2.22
N ASP A 52 123.84 103.84 3.14
CA ASP A 52 122.98 103.63 4.30
C ASP A 52 121.51 103.44 3.89
N SER A 53 121.03 104.21 2.91
CA SER A 53 119.69 104.05 2.34
C SER A 53 119.51 102.67 1.69
N VAL A 54 120.49 102.22 0.89
CA VAL A 54 120.48 100.88 0.27
C VAL A 54 120.52 99.78 1.32
N ASN A 55 121.34 99.91 2.35
CA ASN A 55 121.41 98.93 3.45
C ASN A 55 120.08 98.83 4.21
N GLN A 56 119.40 99.97 4.46
CA GLN A 56 118.08 99.96 5.09
C GLN A 56 117.02 99.31 4.19
N ALA A 57 117.02 99.60 2.88
CA ALA A 57 116.11 98.98 1.93
C ALA A 57 116.33 97.46 1.83
N LEU A 58 117.60 97.02 1.73
CA LEU A 58 117.96 95.60 1.72
C LEU A 58 117.58 94.90 3.03
N GLY A 59 117.80 95.54 4.18
CA GLY A 59 117.39 95.02 5.49
C GLY A 59 115.87 94.87 5.61
N GLY A 60 115.10 95.86 5.16
CA GLY A 60 113.64 95.80 5.12
C GLY A 60 113.12 94.71 4.19
N GLN A 61 113.72 94.55 3.01
CA GLN A 61 113.30 93.56 2.02
C GLN A 61 113.67 92.13 2.43
N ALA A 62 114.81 91.93 3.10
CA ALA A 62 115.16 90.64 3.70
C ALA A 62 114.19 90.24 4.83
N ALA A 63 113.75 91.20 5.66
CA ALA A 63 112.76 90.95 6.71
C ALA A 63 111.40 90.56 6.15
N GLU A 64 110.92 91.23 5.09
CA GLU A 64 109.64 90.89 4.46
C GLU A 64 109.69 89.52 3.77
N LEU A 65 110.81 89.18 3.12
CA LEU A 65 111.00 87.84 2.55
C LEU A 65 110.99 86.74 3.63
N ALA A 66 111.61 86.98 4.79
CA ALA A 66 111.57 86.05 5.90
C ALA A 66 110.14 85.85 6.42
N ARG A 67 109.37 86.93 6.54
CA ARG A 67 107.96 86.88 6.97
C ARG A 67 107.08 86.11 5.97
N ILE A 68 107.23 86.38 4.67
CA ILE A 68 106.49 85.65 3.62
C ILE A 68 106.85 84.16 3.62
N ALA A 69 108.11 83.81 3.84
CA ALA A 69 108.53 82.42 3.94
C ALA A 69 107.94 81.71 5.16
N GLU A 70 107.85 82.40 6.30
CA GLU A 70 107.21 81.90 7.53
C GLU A 70 105.69 81.72 7.34
N ASP A 71 105.00 82.74 6.81
CA ASP A 71 103.56 82.68 6.48
C ASP A 71 103.27 81.52 5.49
N SER A 72 104.14 81.31 4.51
CA SER A 72 104.02 80.21 3.53
C SER A 72 104.26 78.84 4.16
N ALA A 73 105.19 78.72 5.10
CA ALA A 73 105.45 77.48 5.82
C ALA A 73 104.25 77.08 6.70
N ASP A 74 103.62 78.06 7.35
CA ASP A 74 102.41 77.83 8.15
C ASP A 74 101.21 77.45 7.28
N LEU A 75 101.00 78.13 6.15
CA LEU A 75 99.98 77.76 5.16
C LEU A 75 100.16 76.32 4.64
N LEU A 76 101.40 75.94 4.29
CA LEU A 76 101.70 74.57 3.85
C LEU A 76 101.45 73.53 4.95
N LYS A 77 101.70 73.88 6.21
CA LYS A 77 101.43 73.00 7.35
C LYS A 77 99.93 72.77 7.56
N VAL A 78 99.12 73.83 7.48
CA VAL A 78 97.66 73.76 7.57
C VAL A 78 97.09 72.97 6.38
N PHE A 79 97.57 73.25 5.16
CA PHE A 79 97.17 72.51 3.97
C PHE A 79 97.54 71.02 4.06
N GLY A 80 98.73 70.69 4.56
CA GLY A 80 99.17 69.32 4.81
C GLY A 80 98.39 68.62 5.93
N GLN A 81 97.84 69.36 6.90
CA GLN A 81 96.89 68.82 7.88
C GLN A 81 95.53 68.53 7.24
N GLN A 82 94.99 69.46 6.45
CA GLN A 82 93.70 69.28 5.76
C GLN A 82 93.73 68.13 4.75
N LEU A 83 94.82 67.98 3.98
CA LEU A 83 94.97 66.85 3.06
C LEU A 83 95.03 65.51 3.80
N ARG A 84 95.71 65.43 4.95
CA ARG A 84 95.73 64.22 5.77
C ARG A 84 94.36 63.90 6.35
N GLN A 85 93.64 64.92 6.82
CA GLN A 85 92.28 64.76 7.32
C GLN A 85 91.35 64.25 6.22
N ASN A 86 91.36 64.90 5.05
CA ASN A 86 90.56 64.47 3.89
C ASN A 86 90.90 63.04 3.45
N ALA A 87 92.18 62.62 3.53
CA ALA A 87 92.58 61.27 3.19
C ALA A 87 92.03 60.22 4.18
N VAL A 88 91.97 60.55 5.48
CA VAL A 88 91.35 59.68 6.50
C VAL A 88 89.84 59.59 6.29
N GLU A 89 89.16 60.74 6.14
CA GLU A 89 87.71 60.77 5.89
C GLU A 89 87.33 60.01 4.62
N LEU A 90 88.12 60.14 3.55
CA LEU A 90 87.91 59.40 2.31
C LEU A 90 88.18 57.89 2.48
N GLY A 91 89.18 57.52 3.29
CA GLY A 91 89.44 56.14 3.68
C GLY A 91 88.26 55.51 4.41
N ASP A 92 87.70 56.22 5.40
CA ASP A 92 86.55 55.78 6.18
C ASP A 92 85.28 55.68 5.32
N MET A 93 85.03 56.68 4.46
CA MET A 93 83.92 56.65 3.50
C MET A 93 84.03 55.46 2.54
N VAL A 94 85.22 55.18 2.02
CA VAL A 94 85.45 54.02 1.13
C VAL A 94 85.24 52.70 1.88
N GLN A 95 85.70 52.58 3.13
CA GLN A 95 85.46 51.40 3.95
C GLN A 95 83.97 51.18 4.25
N GLN A 96 83.25 52.24 4.59
CA GLN A 96 81.81 52.18 4.85
C GLN A 96 81.03 51.83 3.59
N ALA A 97 81.40 52.41 2.44
CA ALA A 97 80.82 52.04 1.15
C ALA A 97 81.09 50.57 0.78
N GLN A 98 82.29 50.06 1.06
CA GLN A 98 82.63 48.65 0.84
C GLN A 98 81.83 47.71 1.75
N LEU A 99 81.65 48.06 3.04
CA LEU A 99 80.83 47.29 3.97
C LEU A 99 79.36 47.28 3.54
N GLN A 100 78.82 48.44 3.14
CA GLN A 100 77.45 48.56 2.65
C GLN A 100 77.22 47.79 1.34
N ALA A 101 78.20 47.81 0.43
CA ALA A 101 78.14 47.04 -0.81
C ALA A 101 78.14 45.53 -0.54
N ARG A 102 78.95 45.06 0.43
CA ARG A 102 78.97 43.65 0.85
C ARG A 102 77.66 43.24 1.49
N SER A 103 77.14 44.01 2.45
CA SER A 103 75.86 43.71 3.11
C SER A 103 74.69 43.69 2.11
N SER A 104 74.69 44.63 1.16
CA SER A 104 73.69 44.66 0.08
C SER A 104 73.83 43.46 -0.86
N GLY A 105 75.06 43.06 -1.20
CA GLY A 105 75.33 41.86 -2.00
C GLY A 105 74.88 40.58 -1.31
N ASP A 106 75.09 40.46 0.01
CA ASP A 106 74.66 39.30 0.79
C ASP A 106 73.13 39.27 0.96
N ALA A 107 72.49 40.43 1.18
CA ALA A 107 71.03 40.55 1.22
C ALA A 107 70.41 40.16 -0.13
N LEU A 108 70.97 40.63 -1.26
CA LEU A 108 70.51 40.22 -2.60
C LEU A 108 70.67 38.72 -2.81
N ARG A 109 71.80 38.13 -2.43
CA ARG A 109 72.00 36.66 -2.51
C ARG A 109 71.01 35.89 -1.66
N GLN A 110 70.63 36.40 -0.50
CA GLN A 110 69.60 35.78 0.34
C GLN A 110 68.23 35.86 -0.32
N VAL A 111 67.81 37.04 -0.79
CA VAL A 111 66.55 37.22 -1.52
C VAL A 111 66.48 36.32 -2.75
N THR A 112 67.56 36.19 -3.52
CA THR A 112 67.60 35.28 -4.67
C THR A 112 67.40 33.82 -4.27
N ARG A 113 68.03 33.35 -3.17
CA ARG A 113 67.85 31.97 -2.67
C ARG A 113 66.42 31.74 -2.17
N ASP A 114 65.87 32.67 -1.40
CA ASP A 114 64.50 32.58 -0.89
C ASP A 114 63.48 32.57 -2.04
N PHE A 115 63.74 33.37 -3.09
CA PHE A 115 62.95 33.39 -4.30
C PHE A 115 63.03 32.07 -5.08
N GLU A 116 64.23 31.52 -5.29
CA GLU A 116 64.42 30.22 -5.96
C GLU A 116 63.72 29.08 -5.21
N GLU A 117 63.83 29.06 -3.88
CA GLU A 117 63.14 28.07 -3.03
C GLU A 117 61.62 28.21 -3.13
N THR A 118 61.12 29.44 -3.03
CA THR A 118 59.67 29.72 -3.12
C THR A 118 59.12 29.41 -4.50
N ALA A 119 59.85 29.75 -5.57
CA ALA A 119 59.49 29.42 -6.93
C ALA A 119 59.47 27.90 -7.13
N GLY A 120 60.48 27.18 -6.64
CA GLY A 120 60.53 25.72 -6.69
C GLY A 120 59.35 25.05 -5.96
N LYS A 121 59.04 25.51 -4.75
CA LYS A 121 57.86 25.06 -3.98
C LYS A 121 56.55 25.34 -4.74
N THR A 122 56.42 26.53 -5.33
CA THR A 122 55.23 26.92 -6.09
C THR A 122 55.05 26.05 -7.33
N THR A 123 56.11 25.82 -8.10
CA THR A 123 56.06 24.93 -9.27
C THR A 123 55.67 23.51 -8.86
N ALA A 124 56.26 22.97 -7.79
CA ALA A 124 55.91 21.64 -7.29
C ALA A 124 54.44 21.56 -6.84
N GLN A 125 53.93 22.58 -6.15
CA GLN A 125 52.53 22.67 -5.72
C GLN A 125 51.58 22.72 -6.91
N VAL A 126 51.91 23.52 -7.94
CA VAL A 126 51.14 23.63 -9.18
C VAL A 126 51.10 22.30 -9.92
N THR A 127 52.24 21.61 -10.07
CA THR A 127 52.30 20.29 -10.71
C THR A 127 51.48 19.26 -9.93
N THR A 128 51.62 19.23 -8.60
CA THR A 128 50.84 18.31 -7.74
C THR A 128 49.34 18.56 -7.88
N THR A 129 48.93 19.83 -7.87
CA THR A 129 47.52 20.21 -8.03
C THR A 129 47.00 19.85 -9.43
N ALA A 130 47.82 20.06 -10.47
CA ALA A 130 47.48 19.68 -11.84
C ALA A 130 47.31 18.16 -12.00
N ASP A 131 48.18 17.37 -11.36
CA ASP A 131 48.09 15.91 -11.37
C ASP A 131 46.85 15.42 -10.60
N GLN A 132 46.56 16.01 -9.44
CA GLN A 132 45.33 15.72 -8.68
C GLN A 132 44.08 16.07 -9.49
N LEU A 133 44.06 17.22 -10.16
CA LEU A 133 42.95 17.63 -11.02
C LEU A 133 42.78 16.65 -12.19
N LYS A 134 43.87 16.23 -12.82
CA LYS A 134 43.86 15.26 -13.92
C LYS A 134 43.33 13.89 -13.49
N LEU A 135 43.68 13.45 -12.28
CA LEU A 135 43.11 12.24 -11.67
C LEU A 135 41.61 12.41 -11.41
N GLY A 136 41.20 13.51 -10.79
CA GLY A 136 39.78 13.80 -10.52
C GLY A 136 38.93 13.85 -11.78
N ILE A 137 39.44 14.43 -12.87
CA ILE A 137 38.76 14.45 -14.18
C ILE A 137 38.60 13.02 -14.74
N ARG A 138 39.63 12.17 -14.62
CA ARG A 138 39.55 10.77 -15.08
C ARG A 138 38.56 9.94 -14.27
N ASP A 139 38.55 10.11 -12.95
CA ASP A 139 37.61 9.43 -12.06
C ASP A 139 36.17 9.87 -12.33
N LEU A 140 35.97 11.17 -12.58
CA LEU A 140 34.67 11.72 -12.95
C LEU A 140 34.18 11.18 -14.30
N ALA A 141 35.07 11.11 -15.31
CA ALA A 141 34.73 10.52 -16.60
C ALA A 141 34.34 9.04 -16.47
N ALA A 142 35.12 8.25 -15.72
CA ALA A 142 34.81 6.84 -15.46
C ALA A 142 33.50 6.65 -14.69
N SER A 143 33.21 7.53 -13.73
CA SER A 143 31.93 7.54 -13.01
C SER A 143 30.76 7.88 -13.94
N SER A 144 30.92 8.88 -14.81
CA SER A 144 29.92 9.29 -15.80
C SER A 144 29.59 8.15 -16.78
N ASP A 145 30.61 7.42 -17.26
CA ASP A 145 30.43 6.27 -18.14
C ASP A 145 29.67 5.13 -17.43
N ARG A 146 29.98 4.85 -16.16
CA ARG A 146 29.28 3.86 -15.35
C ARG A 146 27.82 4.23 -15.11
N ILE A 147 27.55 5.49 -14.75
CA ILE A 147 26.19 6.00 -14.56
C ILE A 147 25.41 5.88 -15.88
N SER A 148 26.01 6.28 -17.00
CA SER A 148 25.37 6.17 -18.31
C SER A 148 25.05 4.72 -18.69
N ALA A 149 25.94 3.78 -18.37
CA ALA A 149 25.70 2.36 -18.58
C ALA A 149 24.58 1.81 -17.67
N GLN A 150 24.56 2.19 -16.39
CA GLN A 150 23.49 1.82 -15.46
C GLN A 150 22.12 2.36 -15.90
N VAL A 151 22.06 3.62 -16.33
CA VAL A 151 20.83 4.24 -16.81
C VAL A 151 20.31 3.52 -18.06
N ARG A 152 21.20 3.18 -19.02
CA ARG A 152 20.82 2.37 -20.18
C ARG A 152 20.27 1.00 -19.78
N GLY A 153 20.96 0.28 -18.89
CA GLY A 153 20.50 -1.04 -18.41
C GLY A 153 19.18 -0.98 -17.65
N ALA A 154 18.97 0.05 -16.83
CA ALA A 154 17.70 0.30 -16.15
C ALA A 154 16.57 0.58 -17.16
N GLY A 155 16.85 1.39 -18.19
CA GLY A 155 15.91 1.69 -19.27
C GLY A 155 15.51 0.45 -20.07
N GLU A 156 16.47 -0.43 -20.40
CA GLU A 156 16.20 -1.71 -21.05
C GLU A 156 15.37 -2.65 -20.17
N SER A 157 15.68 -2.73 -18.87
CA SER A 157 14.91 -3.55 -17.93
C SER A 157 13.48 -3.06 -17.76
N LEU A 158 13.27 -1.74 -17.64
CA LEU A 158 11.94 -1.12 -17.58
C LEU A 158 11.15 -1.39 -18.86
N ARG A 159 11.80 -1.26 -20.03
CA ARG A 159 11.17 -1.54 -21.32
C ARG A 159 10.72 -3.00 -21.41
N ARG A 160 11.57 -3.94 -20.97
CA ARG A 160 11.24 -5.38 -20.93
C ARG A 160 10.08 -5.65 -19.97
N GLN A 161 10.13 -5.14 -18.74
CA GLN A 161 9.04 -5.31 -17.77
C GLN A 161 7.71 -4.72 -18.27
N SER A 162 7.75 -3.56 -18.94
CA SER A 162 6.56 -2.96 -19.54
C SER A 162 5.98 -3.83 -20.65
N GLN A 163 6.82 -4.52 -21.43
CA GLN A 163 6.38 -5.42 -22.48
C GLN A 163 5.79 -6.71 -21.89
N GLU A 164 6.46 -7.32 -20.90
CA GLU A 164 5.94 -8.48 -20.17
C GLU A 164 4.59 -8.18 -19.50
N LEU A 165 4.44 -6.98 -18.93
CA LEU A 165 3.19 -6.52 -18.34
C LEU A 165 2.10 -6.34 -19.39
N ALA A 166 2.42 -5.78 -20.57
CA ALA A 166 1.46 -5.64 -21.66
C ALA A 166 0.96 -7.01 -22.16
N GLU A 167 1.87 -7.96 -22.37
CA GLU A 167 1.55 -9.34 -22.79
C GLU A 167 0.68 -10.05 -21.73
N ALA A 168 1.04 -9.94 -20.45
CA ALA A 168 0.25 -10.50 -19.36
C ALA A 168 -1.15 -9.86 -19.26
N THR A 169 -1.25 -8.56 -19.53
CA THR A 169 -2.54 -7.83 -19.53
C THR A 169 -3.42 -8.28 -20.69
N GLU A 170 -2.85 -8.45 -21.89
CA GLU A 170 -3.56 -8.95 -23.06
C GLU A 170 -4.06 -10.38 -22.84
N HIS A 171 -3.21 -11.27 -22.31
CA HIS A 171 -3.60 -12.62 -21.94
C HIS A 171 -4.71 -12.65 -20.90
N THR A 172 -4.62 -11.81 -19.86
CA THR A 172 -5.66 -11.71 -18.82
C THR A 172 -6.98 -11.20 -19.39
N SER A 173 -6.93 -10.23 -20.31
CA SER A 173 -8.12 -9.71 -20.99
C SER A 173 -8.79 -10.78 -21.85
N ALA A 174 -8.01 -11.55 -22.61
CA ALA A 174 -8.53 -12.67 -23.40
C ALA A 174 -9.17 -13.76 -22.51
N GLN A 175 -8.53 -14.09 -21.38
CA GLN A 175 -9.07 -15.04 -20.42
C GLN A 175 -10.38 -14.55 -19.79
N LEU A 176 -10.46 -13.26 -19.44
CA LEU A 176 -11.68 -12.66 -18.90
C LEU A 176 -12.83 -12.71 -19.91
N GLU A 177 -12.57 -12.37 -21.17
CA GLU A 177 -13.58 -12.46 -22.24
C GLU A 177 -14.11 -13.89 -22.39
N SER A 178 -13.22 -14.89 -22.37
CA SER A 178 -13.62 -16.30 -22.41
C SER A 178 -14.49 -16.71 -21.21
N VAL A 179 -14.14 -16.24 -20.00
CA VAL A 179 -14.94 -16.50 -18.79
C VAL A 179 -16.31 -15.81 -18.88
N PHE A 180 -16.37 -14.58 -19.40
CA PHE A 180 -17.64 -13.89 -19.59
C PHE A 180 -18.54 -14.61 -20.59
N GLU A 181 -18.00 -15.10 -21.70
CA GLU A 181 -18.77 -15.86 -22.69
C GLU A 181 -19.26 -17.19 -22.10
N MET A 182 -18.41 -17.90 -21.34
CA MET A 182 -18.82 -19.11 -20.63
C MET A 182 -19.93 -18.82 -19.61
N LEU A 183 -19.82 -17.74 -18.84
CA LEU A 183 -20.81 -17.36 -17.85
C LEU A 183 -22.14 -16.96 -18.51
N ARG A 184 -22.07 -16.24 -19.63
CA ARG A 184 -23.24 -15.89 -20.44
C ARG A 184 -23.93 -17.14 -20.99
N GLN A 185 -23.17 -18.09 -21.52
CA GLN A 185 -23.69 -19.37 -22.00
C GLN A 185 -24.36 -20.15 -20.85
N LYS A 186 -23.70 -20.29 -19.70
CA LYS A 186 -24.24 -21.00 -18.55
C LYS A 186 -25.50 -20.34 -17.98
N SER A 187 -25.56 -19.01 -17.97
CA SER A 187 -26.75 -18.26 -17.56
C SER A 187 -27.92 -18.53 -18.51
N ASN A 188 -27.66 -18.57 -19.82
CA ASN A 188 -28.67 -18.91 -20.81
C ASN A 188 -29.17 -20.37 -20.69
N ASP A 189 -28.26 -21.33 -20.47
CA ASP A 189 -28.60 -22.73 -20.21
C ASP A 189 -29.48 -22.90 -18.96
N LEU A 190 -29.16 -22.16 -17.89
CA LEU A 190 -29.95 -22.09 -16.67
C LEU A 190 -31.33 -21.51 -16.92
N GLY A 191 -31.43 -20.44 -17.72
CA GLY A 191 -32.69 -19.84 -18.14
C GLY A 191 -33.59 -20.85 -18.85
N LEU A 192 -33.07 -21.52 -19.89
CA LEU A 192 -33.79 -22.56 -20.64
C LEU A 192 -34.20 -23.75 -19.76
N THR A 193 -33.31 -24.16 -18.85
CA THR A 193 -33.59 -25.26 -17.91
C THR A 193 -34.69 -24.86 -16.92
N GLY A 194 -34.65 -23.63 -16.40
CA GLY A 194 -35.69 -23.08 -15.53
C GLY A 194 -37.05 -23.01 -16.22
N GLU A 195 -37.09 -22.60 -17.49
CA GLU A 195 -38.33 -22.56 -18.28
C GLU A 195 -38.91 -23.96 -18.49
N ARG A 196 -38.09 -24.95 -18.86
CA ARG A 196 -38.52 -26.36 -18.98
C ARG A 196 -39.03 -26.93 -17.65
N LEU A 197 -38.36 -26.63 -16.55
CA LEU A 197 -38.80 -27.05 -15.23
C LEU A 197 -40.16 -26.45 -14.88
N SER A 198 -40.35 -25.15 -15.13
CA SER A 198 -41.63 -24.46 -14.91
C SER A 198 -42.77 -25.09 -15.73
N GLN A 199 -42.51 -25.40 -17.01
CA GLN A 199 -43.47 -26.10 -17.87
C GLN A 199 -43.81 -27.51 -17.34
N HIS A 200 -42.80 -28.29 -16.93
CA HIS A 200 -43.02 -29.62 -16.36
C HIS A 200 -43.82 -29.58 -15.04
N VAL A 201 -43.52 -28.63 -14.16
CA VAL A 201 -44.28 -28.43 -12.91
C VAL A 201 -45.73 -28.06 -13.24
N GLY A 202 -45.95 -27.17 -14.20
CA GLY A 202 -47.31 -26.82 -14.66
C GLY A 202 -48.08 -28.03 -15.18
N SER A 203 -47.44 -28.89 -15.99
CA SER A 203 -48.05 -30.13 -16.50
C SER A 203 -48.33 -31.16 -15.40
N LEU A 204 -47.42 -31.30 -14.42
CA LEU A 204 -47.61 -32.17 -13.25
C LEU A 204 -48.80 -31.74 -12.42
N VAL A 205 -48.92 -30.44 -12.11
CA VAL A 205 -50.06 -29.90 -11.37
C VAL A 205 -51.37 -30.18 -12.11
N GLN A 206 -51.42 -29.93 -13.42
CA GLN A 206 -52.61 -30.22 -14.23
C GLN A 206 -52.97 -31.71 -14.23
N THR A 207 -51.99 -32.60 -14.37
CA THR A 207 -52.21 -34.05 -14.39
C THR A 207 -52.69 -34.54 -13.03
N PHE A 208 -52.07 -34.06 -11.96
CA PHE A 208 -52.47 -34.39 -10.59
C PHE A 208 -53.89 -33.92 -10.26
N SER A 209 -54.26 -32.70 -10.65
CA SER A 209 -55.63 -32.20 -10.49
C SER A 209 -56.65 -33.08 -11.22
N ARG A 210 -56.38 -33.47 -12.48
CA ARG A 210 -57.25 -34.39 -13.23
C ARG A 210 -57.38 -35.75 -12.55
N GLN A 211 -56.27 -36.35 -12.13
CA GLN A 211 -56.28 -37.63 -11.43
C GLN A 211 -57.06 -37.57 -10.11
N SER A 212 -56.91 -36.48 -9.35
CA SER A 212 -57.66 -36.26 -8.12
C SER A 212 -59.16 -36.15 -8.38
N ASP A 213 -59.57 -35.42 -9.42
CA ASP A 213 -60.98 -35.31 -9.81
C ASP A 213 -61.57 -36.66 -10.25
N ASP A 214 -60.83 -37.43 -11.04
CA ASP A 214 -61.25 -38.76 -11.50
C ASP A 214 -61.35 -39.75 -10.34
N LEU A 215 -60.43 -39.68 -9.37
CA LEU A 215 -60.48 -40.48 -8.15
C LEU A 215 -61.71 -40.12 -7.30
N ILE A 216 -62.01 -38.82 -7.14
CA ILE A 216 -63.22 -38.37 -6.41
C ILE A 216 -64.48 -38.88 -7.11
N LYS A 217 -64.57 -38.78 -8.44
CA LYS A 217 -65.71 -39.30 -9.21
C LYS A 217 -65.85 -40.82 -9.06
N SER A 218 -64.75 -41.55 -9.19
CA SER A 218 -64.72 -43.01 -9.06
C SER A 218 -65.13 -43.44 -7.66
N SER A 219 -64.66 -42.73 -6.63
CA SER A 219 -65.05 -42.97 -5.23
C SER A 219 -66.55 -42.78 -5.02
N ARG A 220 -67.13 -41.69 -5.55
CA ARG A 220 -68.58 -41.45 -5.48
C ARG A 220 -69.39 -42.52 -6.23
N GLN A 221 -68.91 -42.96 -7.40
CA GLN A 221 -69.56 -44.04 -8.14
C GLN A 221 -69.50 -45.38 -7.39
N ALA A 222 -68.36 -45.68 -6.75
CA ALA A 222 -68.21 -46.88 -5.92
C ALA A 222 -69.16 -46.84 -4.72
N GLU A 223 -69.27 -45.70 -4.04
CA GLU A 223 -70.20 -45.49 -2.92
C GLU A 223 -71.67 -45.70 -3.38
N GLN A 224 -72.06 -45.11 -4.51
CA GLN A 224 -73.41 -45.28 -5.05
C GLN A 224 -73.70 -46.75 -5.38
N ARG A 225 -72.79 -47.44 -6.05
CA ARG A 225 -72.95 -48.88 -6.37
C ARG A 225 -73.02 -49.75 -5.12
N SER A 226 -72.25 -49.41 -4.08
CA SER A 226 -72.31 -50.11 -2.79
C SER A 226 -73.72 -49.98 -2.19
N ASN A 227 -74.27 -48.76 -2.16
CA ASN A 227 -75.62 -48.51 -1.65
C ASN A 227 -76.70 -49.24 -2.47
N GLU A 228 -76.57 -49.26 -3.81
CA GLU A 228 -77.49 -49.99 -4.69
C GLU A 228 -77.42 -51.51 -4.45
N LEU A 229 -76.22 -52.07 -4.28
CA LEU A 229 -76.03 -53.49 -3.96
C LEU A 229 -76.58 -53.86 -2.58
N GLU A 230 -76.40 -53.00 -1.58
CA GLU A 230 -77.00 -53.19 -0.25
C GLU A 230 -78.53 -53.22 -0.32
N GLN A 231 -79.14 -52.30 -1.09
CA GLN A 231 -80.59 -52.28 -1.28
C GLN A 231 -81.11 -53.53 -2.01
N LEU A 232 -80.43 -53.96 -3.08
CA LEU A 232 -80.80 -55.18 -3.81
C LEU A 232 -80.62 -56.44 -2.94
N ARG A 233 -79.56 -56.49 -2.14
CA ARG A 233 -79.33 -57.60 -1.20
C ARG A 233 -80.45 -57.66 -0.17
N ALA A 234 -80.86 -56.53 0.38
CA ALA A 234 -81.95 -56.46 1.34
C ALA A 234 -83.29 -56.92 0.71
N SER A 235 -83.60 -56.52 -0.53
CA SER A 235 -84.84 -56.93 -1.20
C SER A 235 -84.87 -58.43 -1.52
N VAL A 236 -83.79 -58.98 -2.07
CA VAL A 236 -83.66 -60.42 -2.38
C VAL A 236 -83.70 -61.27 -1.11
N SER A 237 -83.08 -60.80 -0.02
CA SER A 237 -83.13 -61.48 1.28
C SER A 237 -84.56 -61.61 1.80
N VAL A 238 -85.35 -60.53 1.75
CA VAL A 238 -86.76 -60.54 2.16
C VAL A 238 -87.61 -61.43 1.26
N GLU A 239 -87.42 -61.38 -0.07
CA GLU A 239 -88.18 -62.21 -1.01
C GLU A 239 -87.94 -63.71 -0.80
N ASN A 240 -86.66 -64.12 -0.70
CA ASN A 240 -86.29 -65.51 -0.40
C ASN A 240 -86.85 -65.97 0.95
N PHE A 241 -86.84 -65.09 1.95
CA PHE A 241 -87.46 -65.36 3.24
C PHE A 241 -88.98 -65.60 3.11
N LEU A 242 -89.71 -64.72 2.42
CA LEU A 242 -91.16 -64.83 2.25
C LEU A 242 -91.56 -66.12 1.50
N GLN A 243 -90.81 -66.50 0.47
CA GLN A 243 -91.04 -67.75 -0.26
C GLN A 243 -90.80 -68.98 0.62
N SER A 244 -89.71 -68.98 1.40
CA SER A 244 -89.41 -70.07 2.34
C SER A 244 -90.45 -70.15 3.46
N ALA A 245 -90.89 -69.01 3.98
CA ALA A 245 -91.92 -68.91 5.00
C ALA A 245 -93.28 -69.45 4.52
N ALA A 246 -93.69 -69.14 3.29
CA ALA A 246 -94.93 -69.67 2.71
C ALA A 246 -94.96 -71.20 2.68
N TYR A 247 -93.86 -71.83 2.25
CA TYR A 247 -93.71 -73.29 2.22
C TYR A 247 -93.75 -73.92 3.63
N LEU A 248 -93.06 -73.30 4.60
CA LEU A 248 -93.08 -73.76 5.99
C LEU A 248 -94.47 -73.62 6.61
N VAL A 249 -95.19 -72.53 6.34
CA VAL A 249 -96.57 -72.33 6.82
C VAL A 249 -97.51 -73.39 6.23
N GLU A 250 -97.39 -73.73 4.94
CA GLU A 250 -98.20 -74.78 4.30
C GLU A 250 -97.94 -76.15 4.94
N LYS A 251 -96.67 -76.51 5.18
CA LYS A 251 -96.29 -77.72 5.92
C LYS A 251 -96.88 -77.75 7.33
N LEU A 252 -96.78 -76.64 8.06
CA LEU A 252 -97.35 -76.51 9.40
C LEU A 252 -98.87 -76.68 9.38
N GLN A 253 -99.55 -76.12 8.39
CA GLN A 253 -100.98 -76.32 8.20
C GLN A 253 -101.32 -77.79 7.95
N SER A 254 -100.59 -78.49 7.06
CA SER A 254 -100.78 -79.93 6.83
C SER A 254 -100.58 -80.75 8.11
N LEU A 255 -99.48 -80.50 8.84
CA LEU A 255 -99.21 -81.18 10.11
C LEU A 255 -100.28 -80.89 11.15
N SER A 256 -100.87 -79.69 11.14
CA SER A 256 -101.98 -79.35 12.02
C SER A 256 -103.25 -80.15 11.71
N VAL A 257 -103.51 -80.46 10.44
CA VAL A 257 -104.62 -81.35 10.05
C VAL A 257 -104.38 -82.76 10.58
N ASP A 258 -103.16 -83.27 10.43
CA ASP A 258 -102.80 -84.62 10.91
C ASP A 258 -102.88 -84.71 12.45
N ILE A 259 -102.37 -83.69 13.16
CA ILE A 259 -102.52 -83.53 14.61
C ILE A 259 -104.01 -83.49 14.99
N SER A 260 -104.83 -82.71 14.26
CA SER A 260 -106.26 -82.60 14.53
C SER A 260 -106.99 -83.92 14.36
N ARG A 261 -106.67 -84.69 13.32
CA ARG A 261 -107.31 -85.97 13.00
C ARG A 261 -107.11 -87.02 14.10
N ILE A 262 -105.92 -87.06 14.70
CA ILE A 262 -105.60 -88.03 15.77
C ILE A 262 -106.13 -87.54 17.12
N PHE A 263 -106.00 -86.24 17.40
CA PHE A 263 -106.32 -85.69 18.72
C PHE A 263 -107.83 -85.47 18.93
N SER A 264 -108.56 -85.06 17.89
CA SER A 264 -110.00 -84.78 17.98
C SER A 264 -110.81 -85.94 17.41
N SER A 265 -111.40 -86.76 18.28
CA SER A 265 -112.33 -87.83 17.87
C SER A 265 -113.64 -87.21 17.34
N GLY A 266 -113.73 -87.07 16.03
CA GLY A 266 -114.92 -86.54 15.34
C GLY A 266 -114.73 -85.13 14.80
N VAL A 267 -113.91 -84.99 13.75
CA VAL A 267 -113.96 -83.80 12.91
C VAL A 267 -115.32 -83.78 12.22
N ASP A 268 -116.09 -82.70 12.42
CA ASP A 268 -117.38 -82.50 11.77
C ASP A 268 -117.23 -82.22 10.28
N ASP A 269 -118.16 -82.73 9.45
CA ASP A 269 -118.24 -82.46 7.99
C ASP A 269 -118.22 -80.95 7.65
N LYS A 270 -118.61 -80.11 8.61
CA LYS A 270 -118.53 -78.65 8.48
C LYS A 270 -117.07 -78.17 8.41
N THR A 271 -116.18 -78.68 9.26
CA THR A 271 -114.75 -78.31 9.26
C THR A 271 -114.07 -78.75 7.97
N TRP A 272 -114.42 -79.94 7.45
CA TRP A 272 -113.92 -80.40 6.15
C TRP A 272 -114.41 -79.53 4.99
N ARG A 273 -115.69 -79.10 4.98
CA ARG A 273 -116.20 -78.16 3.98
C ARG A 273 -115.49 -76.81 4.02
N GLU A 274 -115.25 -76.26 5.21
CA GLU A 274 -114.53 -75.00 5.38
C GLU A 274 -113.07 -75.09 4.89
N PHE A 275 -112.40 -76.21 5.19
CA PHE A 275 -111.05 -76.50 4.67
C PHE A 275 -111.02 -76.60 3.13
N HIS A 276 -111.93 -77.37 2.54
CA HIS A 276 -112.04 -77.49 1.07
C HIS A 276 -112.47 -76.19 0.38
N SER A 277 -113.12 -75.27 1.11
CA SER A 277 -113.46 -73.94 0.61
C SER A 277 -112.31 -72.91 0.71
N GLY A 278 -111.18 -73.30 1.30
CA GLY A 278 -109.95 -72.49 1.34
C GLY A 278 -109.50 -72.00 2.72
N ASP A 279 -110.26 -72.23 3.81
CA ASP A 279 -109.80 -71.90 5.17
C ASP A 279 -108.85 -73.00 5.69
N GLN A 280 -107.58 -72.93 5.29
CA GLN A 280 -106.53 -73.88 5.68
C GLN A 280 -106.26 -73.88 7.20
N SER A 281 -106.61 -72.81 7.90
CA SER A 281 -106.39 -72.67 9.34
C SER A 281 -107.59 -73.11 10.19
N VAL A 282 -108.68 -73.58 9.57
CA VAL A 282 -109.89 -74.02 10.28
C VAL A 282 -109.59 -75.10 11.32
N PHE A 283 -108.68 -76.04 11.00
CA PHE A 283 -108.27 -77.11 11.91
C PHE A 283 -107.45 -76.59 13.09
N LEU A 284 -106.50 -75.67 12.83
CA LEU A 284 -105.75 -75.02 13.90
C LEU A 284 -106.69 -74.26 14.83
N ARG A 285 -107.62 -73.48 14.27
CA ARG A 285 -108.59 -72.70 15.03
C ARG A 285 -109.50 -73.61 15.86
N LYS A 286 -109.91 -74.77 15.31
CA LYS A 286 -110.71 -75.77 16.02
C LYS A 286 -109.95 -76.40 17.18
N ILE A 287 -108.69 -76.81 16.97
CA ILE A 287 -107.81 -77.30 18.04
C ILE A 287 -107.69 -76.23 19.13
N LEU A 288 -107.31 -75.01 18.76
CA LEU A 288 -107.11 -73.87 19.67
C LEU A 288 -108.39 -73.48 20.43
N LYS A 289 -109.56 -73.57 19.81
CA LYS A 289 -110.85 -73.25 20.44
C LYS A 289 -111.30 -74.32 21.44
N ASN A 290 -110.98 -75.59 21.18
CA ASN A 290 -111.38 -76.72 22.03
C ASN A 290 -110.34 -77.06 23.11
N LEU A 291 -109.29 -76.26 23.24
CA LEU A 291 -108.21 -76.46 24.20
C LEU A 291 -108.58 -75.94 25.60
N ASP A 292 -108.92 -76.85 26.51
CA ASP A 292 -109.00 -76.59 27.96
C ASP A 292 -107.82 -77.27 28.71
N LYS A 293 -107.74 -77.09 30.04
CA LYS A 293 -106.67 -77.70 30.86
C LYS A 293 -106.65 -79.23 30.76
N ASN A 294 -107.80 -79.86 30.58
CA ASN A 294 -107.91 -81.31 30.47
C ASN A 294 -107.43 -81.78 29.09
N GLN A 295 -107.73 -81.04 28.02
CA GLN A 295 -107.24 -81.31 26.68
C GLN A 295 -105.74 -81.10 26.55
N ILE A 296 -105.15 -80.11 27.23
CA ILE A 296 -103.68 -79.94 27.27
C ILE A 296 -103.01 -81.15 27.95
N ALA A 297 -103.57 -81.65 29.06
CA ALA A 297 -103.10 -82.87 29.69
C ALA A 297 -103.29 -84.10 28.78
N ALA A 298 -104.40 -84.16 28.04
CA ALA A 298 -104.66 -85.20 27.05
C ALA A 298 -103.68 -85.16 25.87
N ILE A 299 -103.21 -83.99 25.43
CA ILE A 299 -102.14 -83.87 24.41
C ILE A 299 -100.88 -84.55 24.93
N ARG A 300 -100.51 -84.32 26.19
CA ARG A 300 -99.33 -84.93 26.79
C ARG A 300 -99.47 -86.44 26.88
N THR A 301 -100.58 -86.94 27.40
CA THR A 301 -100.85 -88.38 27.47
C THR A 301 -100.84 -89.01 26.07
N ARG A 302 -101.50 -88.39 25.09
CA ARG A 302 -101.51 -88.89 23.71
C ARG A 302 -100.13 -88.89 23.07
N TYR A 303 -99.30 -87.90 23.38
CA TYR A 303 -97.91 -87.85 22.92
C TYR A 303 -97.05 -88.96 23.53
N GLU A 304 -97.29 -89.34 24.78
CA GLU A 304 -96.61 -90.45 25.47
C GLU A 304 -97.09 -91.83 24.96
N ASP A 305 -98.36 -91.96 24.56
CA ASP A 305 -98.97 -93.25 24.18
C ASP A 305 -98.98 -93.52 22.66
N ASP A 306 -99.05 -92.50 21.81
CA ASP A 306 -99.19 -92.61 20.35
C ASP A 306 -97.93 -92.10 19.63
N GLY A 307 -97.15 -93.05 19.10
CA GLY A 307 -95.92 -92.74 18.35
C GLY A 307 -96.15 -91.93 17.07
N GLN A 308 -97.31 -92.07 16.42
CA GLN A 308 -97.63 -91.32 15.21
C GLN A 308 -97.99 -89.87 15.55
N PHE A 309 -98.77 -89.65 16.60
CA PHE A 309 -99.05 -88.30 17.11
C PHE A 309 -97.76 -87.59 17.54
N ARG A 310 -96.87 -88.33 18.22
CA ARG A 310 -95.55 -87.84 18.63
C ARG A 310 -94.71 -87.36 17.44
N ASP A 311 -94.70 -88.10 16.34
CA ASP A 311 -93.97 -87.71 15.12
C ASP A 311 -94.51 -86.39 14.54
N TYR A 312 -95.83 -86.30 14.37
CA TYR A 312 -96.44 -85.08 13.82
C TYR A 312 -96.20 -83.84 14.69
N VAL A 313 -96.29 -83.97 16.01
CA VAL A 313 -96.01 -82.87 16.94
C VAL A 313 -94.54 -82.45 16.89
N ASN A 314 -93.59 -83.40 16.91
CA ASN A 314 -92.16 -83.05 16.82
C ASN A 314 -91.81 -82.38 15.49
N ARG A 315 -92.37 -82.87 14.39
CA ARG A 315 -92.19 -82.25 13.07
C ARG A 315 -92.78 -80.85 13.03
N TYR A 316 -93.95 -80.65 13.64
CA TYR A 316 -94.57 -79.33 13.72
C TYR A 316 -93.69 -78.33 14.48
N LEU A 317 -93.16 -78.73 15.64
CA LEU A 317 -92.25 -77.89 16.42
C LEU A 317 -90.98 -77.56 15.64
N ALA A 318 -90.34 -78.55 15.01
CA ALA A 318 -89.12 -78.36 14.24
C ALA A 318 -89.29 -77.45 13.02
N GLU A 319 -90.39 -77.60 12.27
CA GLU A 319 -90.69 -76.75 11.10
C GLU A 319 -90.99 -75.30 11.53
N PHE A 320 -91.64 -75.11 12.69
CA PHE A 320 -91.87 -73.76 13.23
C PHE A 320 -90.59 -73.10 13.78
N GLU A 321 -89.74 -73.87 14.46
CA GLU A 321 -88.41 -73.39 14.88
C GLU A 321 -87.54 -73.00 13.68
N THR A 322 -87.62 -73.76 12.59
CA THR A 322 -86.97 -73.43 11.31
C THR A 322 -87.48 -72.11 10.75
N LEU A 323 -88.80 -71.88 10.79
CA LEU A 323 -89.42 -70.62 10.37
C LEU A 323 -88.93 -69.43 11.21
N LEU A 324 -88.82 -69.60 12.54
CA LEU A 324 -88.31 -68.56 13.44
C LEU A 324 -86.81 -68.26 13.21
N ALA A 325 -85.99 -69.29 12.97
CA ALA A 325 -84.58 -69.12 12.68
C ALA A 325 -84.38 -68.34 11.37
N GLN A 326 -85.18 -68.65 10.34
CA GLN A 326 -85.17 -67.90 9.08
C GLN A 326 -85.65 -66.45 9.28
N ALA A 327 -86.67 -66.22 10.10
CA ALA A 327 -87.18 -64.87 10.38
C ALA A 327 -86.12 -64.01 11.09
N ARG A 328 -85.35 -64.58 12.03
CA ARG A 328 -84.25 -63.90 12.72
C ARG A 328 -83.06 -63.56 11.82
N ALA A 329 -82.85 -64.34 10.75
CA ALA A 329 -81.77 -64.11 9.79
C ALA A 329 -82.12 -63.02 8.75
N ALA A 330 -83.39 -62.62 8.65
CA ALA A 330 -83.82 -61.56 7.74
C ALA A 330 -83.57 -60.17 8.34
N ASP A 331 -83.34 -59.17 7.49
CA ASP A 331 -83.04 -57.77 7.89
C ASP A 331 -84.15 -57.12 8.75
N ARG A 332 -85.36 -57.71 8.80
CA ARG A 332 -86.50 -57.26 9.62
C ARG A 332 -86.90 -58.29 10.68
N ALA A 333 -85.90 -58.85 11.36
CA ALA A 333 -86.07 -59.92 12.34
C ALA A 333 -87.19 -59.70 13.36
N ASP A 334 -87.26 -58.50 13.95
CA ASP A 334 -88.21 -58.20 15.03
C ASP A 334 -89.67 -58.21 14.56
N VAL A 335 -89.95 -57.64 13.39
CA VAL A 335 -91.31 -57.54 12.83
C VAL A 335 -91.80 -58.91 12.36
N LEU A 336 -90.93 -59.67 11.69
CA LEU A 336 -91.27 -60.98 11.13
C LEU A 336 -91.48 -62.01 12.24
N THR A 337 -90.56 -62.08 13.21
CA THR A 337 -90.67 -62.98 14.37
C THR A 337 -91.96 -62.73 15.16
N GLY A 338 -92.32 -61.45 15.37
CA GLY A 338 -93.58 -61.08 16.05
C GLY A 338 -94.84 -61.50 15.28
N THR A 339 -94.82 -61.38 13.95
CA THR A 339 -95.96 -61.73 13.08
C THR A 339 -96.22 -63.25 13.08
N PHE A 340 -95.18 -64.08 12.94
CA PHE A 340 -95.37 -65.54 12.91
C PHE A 340 -95.71 -66.13 14.28
N THR A 341 -95.17 -65.57 15.36
CA THR A 341 -95.50 -66.01 16.73
C THR A 341 -96.95 -65.68 17.12
N SER A 342 -97.48 -64.56 16.63
CA SER A 342 -98.87 -64.15 16.88
C SER A 342 -99.90 -64.80 15.95
N ALA A 343 -99.46 -65.41 14.83
CA ALA A 343 -100.33 -66.14 13.90
C ALA A 343 -100.91 -67.44 14.51
N GLU A 344 -101.98 -67.97 13.91
CA GLU A 344 -102.64 -69.21 14.39
C GLU A 344 -101.68 -70.41 14.44
N VAL A 345 -100.75 -70.51 13.49
CA VAL A 345 -99.66 -71.50 13.50
C VAL A 345 -98.70 -71.33 14.70
N GLY A 346 -98.33 -70.09 15.04
CA GLY A 346 -97.49 -69.81 16.20
C GLY A 346 -98.19 -70.09 17.52
N LYS A 347 -99.49 -69.81 17.61
CA LYS A 347 -100.30 -70.16 18.79
C LYS A 347 -100.32 -71.66 19.04
N LEU A 348 -100.49 -72.49 18.01
CA LEU A 348 -100.44 -73.95 18.18
C LEU A 348 -99.04 -74.42 18.61
N TYR A 349 -97.98 -73.83 18.07
CA TYR A 349 -96.60 -74.11 18.51
C TYR A 349 -96.43 -73.83 20.01
N LEU A 350 -96.91 -72.68 20.48
CA LEU A 350 -96.85 -72.31 21.90
C LEU A 350 -97.62 -73.30 22.78
N VAL A 351 -98.82 -73.71 22.35
CA VAL A 351 -99.64 -74.67 23.10
C VAL A 351 -99.00 -76.06 23.14
N LEU A 352 -98.51 -76.58 22.00
CA LEU A 352 -97.84 -77.88 21.95
C LEU A 352 -96.54 -77.87 22.78
N SER A 353 -95.74 -76.83 22.65
CA SER A 353 -94.51 -76.66 23.43
C SER A 353 -94.80 -76.59 24.93
N ARG A 354 -95.87 -75.89 25.33
CA ARG A 354 -96.31 -75.82 26.74
C ARG A 354 -96.84 -77.16 27.25
N ALA A 355 -97.63 -77.88 26.46
CA ALA A 355 -98.15 -79.20 26.81
C ALA A 355 -97.02 -80.22 27.06
N LEU A 356 -95.91 -80.06 26.35
CA LEU A 356 -94.70 -80.89 26.46
C LEU A 356 -93.67 -80.36 27.48
N GLY A 357 -93.99 -79.29 28.22
CA GLY A 357 -93.09 -78.71 29.23
C GLY A 357 -91.82 -78.03 28.66
N ARG A 358 -91.83 -77.64 27.38
CA ARG A 358 -90.72 -76.91 26.72
C ARG A 358 -90.81 -75.39 26.89
N LEU A 359 -91.95 -74.88 27.34
CA LEU A 359 -92.19 -73.48 27.68
C LEU A 359 -92.91 -73.47 29.04
N GLU A 360 -92.28 -72.88 30.06
CA GLU A 360 -92.93 -72.58 31.35
C GLU A 360 -93.89 -71.39 31.25
#